data_AF-A0A9J6CVT0-F1
#
_entry.id   AF-A0A9J6CVT0-F1
#
_cell.length_a   1.000
_cell.length_b   1.000
_cell.length_c   1.000
_cell.angle_alpha   90.00
_cell.angle_beta   90.00
_cell.angle_gamma   90.00
#
_symmetry.space_group_name_H-M   'P 1'
#
loop_
_entity.id
_entity.type
_entity.pdbx_description
1 polymer ?
#
loop_
_entity_poly.entity_id
_entity_poly.type
_entity_poly.pdbx_seq_one_letter_code
_entity_poly.pdbx_strand_id
1 'polypeptide(L)'
;MAQDGQPIDEKTLGATASRTNDYTSFLSIVAVRQELHRGLYTCVASNPAASANYTAPMLVRVGPRWQHQPEDKAAILGQPLIFDCQAHGFPIPVIRWKKERCRCTFH
;
A
#
# COMPACT_ATOMS: atom_id res chain seq x y z
N MET A 1 17.04 4.98 14.72
CA MET A 1 16.24 5.17 13.50
C MET A 1 14.95 5.87 13.87
N ALA A 2 14.35 6.63 12.95
CA ALA A 2 13.12 7.38 13.17
C ALA A 2 12.14 7.19 12.00
N GLN A 3 10.85 7.25 12.29
CA GLN A 3 9.76 7.31 11.31
C GLN A 3 9.07 8.67 11.46
N ASP A 4 8.97 9.43 10.38
CA ASP A 4 8.35 10.76 10.33
C ASP A 4 8.91 11.74 11.40
N GLY A 5 10.22 11.62 11.65
CA GLY A 5 10.96 12.44 12.62
C GLY A 5 10.86 11.97 14.07
N GLN A 6 10.00 10.98 14.38
CA GLN A 6 9.88 10.41 15.71
C GLN A 6 10.71 9.12 15.85
N PRO A 7 11.33 8.86 17.03
CA PRO A 7 11.99 7.59 17.29
C PRO A 7 11.03 6.42 17.06
N ILE A 8 11.54 5.33 16.47
CA ILE A 8 10.72 4.16 16.19
C ILE A 8 10.35 3.45 17.49
N ASP A 9 9.04 3.30 17.73
CA ASP A 9 8.51 2.40 18.75
C ASP A 9 8.34 0.99 18.16
N GLU A 10 9.30 0.12 18.46
CA GLU A 10 9.36 -1.26 17.93
C GLU A 10 8.11 -2.08 18.24
N LYS A 11 7.47 -1.87 19.40
CA LYS A 11 6.28 -2.63 19.80
C LYS A 11 5.06 -2.24 18.96
N THR A 12 4.81 -0.93 18.85
CA THR A 12 3.67 -0.41 18.10
C THR A 12 3.84 -0.66 16.60
N LEU A 13 5.06 -0.55 16.09
CA LEU A 13 5.37 -0.78 14.67
C LEU A 13 5.49 -2.27 14.32
N GLY A 14 5.47 -3.19 15.29
CA GLY A 14 5.74 -4.61 15.02
C GLY A 14 7.09 -4.82 14.33
N ALA A 15 8.06 -3.97 14.68
CA ALA A 15 9.38 -3.94 14.07
C ALA A 15 10.41 -4.53 15.02
N THR A 16 11.57 -4.90 14.48
CA THR A 16 12.71 -5.35 15.26
C THR A 16 13.95 -4.63 14.78
N ALA A 17 14.56 -3.84 15.65
CA ALA A 17 15.86 -3.25 15.38
C ALA A 17 16.96 -4.20 15.88
N SER A 18 17.85 -4.59 14.98
CA SER A 18 19.00 -5.43 15.32
C SER A 18 20.31 -4.75 14.91
N ARG A 19 21.34 -4.90 15.75
CA ARG A 19 22.71 -4.55 15.39
C ARG A 19 23.37 -5.77 14.79
N THR A 20 23.86 -5.66 13.56
CA THR A 20 24.57 -6.75 12.89
C THR A 20 26.07 -6.69 13.15
N ASN A 21 26.61 -5.48 13.31
CA ASN A 21 27.98 -5.22 13.73
C ASN A 21 28.06 -3.80 14.33
N ASP A 22 29.27 -3.34 14.63
CA ASP A 22 29.52 -2.04 15.26
C ASP A 22 29.12 -0.83 14.38
N TYR A 23 28.98 -1.03 13.07
CA TYR A 23 28.71 0.04 12.10
C TYR A 23 27.33 -0.07 11.46
N THR A 24 26.63 -1.20 11.61
CA THR A 24 25.43 -1.53 10.85
C THR A 24 24.31 -1.98 11.78
N SER A 25 23.17 -1.31 11.66
CA SER A 25 21.91 -1.71 12.28
C SER A 25 20.85 -1.90 11.21
N PHE A 26 19.98 -2.88 11.40
CA PHE A 26 18.84 -3.17 10.53
C PHE A 26 17.54 -2.97 11.28
N LEU A 27 16.52 -2.49 10.56
CA LEU A 27 15.14 -2.51 11.00
C LEU A 27 14.39 -3.51 10.14
N SER A 28 13.83 -4.53 10.78
CA SER A 28 13.01 -5.53 10.11
C SER A 28 11.54 -5.34 10.49
N ILE A 29 10.65 -5.35 9.50
CA ILE A 29 9.20 -5.32 9.67
C ILE A 29 8.66 -6.52 8.88
N VAL A 30 8.17 -7.54 9.58
CA VAL A 30 7.80 -8.81 8.95
C VAL A 30 6.46 -8.69 8.21
N ALA A 31 5.51 -7.94 8.78
CA ALA A 31 4.16 -7.79 8.24
C ALA A 31 3.83 -6.30 8.05
N VAL A 32 3.98 -5.82 6.81
CA VAL A 32 3.75 -4.42 6.47
C VAL A 32 2.27 -4.09 6.24
N ARG A 33 1.89 -2.90 6.66
CA ARG A 33 0.53 -2.31 6.58
C ARG A 33 0.63 -0.85 6.18
N GLN A 34 -0.16 -0.41 5.22
CA GLN A 34 -0.02 0.92 4.61
C GLN A 34 -0.37 2.06 5.57
N GLU A 35 -1.30 1.85 6.47
CA GLU A 35 -1.73 2.83 7.48
C GLU A 35 -0.67 3.11 8.55
N LEU A 36 0.24 2.17 8.78
CA LEU A 36 1.17 2.19 9.91
C LEU A 36 2.63 2.34 9.48
N HIS A 37 3.05 1.67 8.39
CA HIS A 37 4.46 1.55 8.01
C HIS A 37 4.84 2.42 6.81
N ARG A 38 3.88 3.14 6.21
CA ARG A 38 4.23 4.15 5.21
C ARG A 38 4.79 5.37 5.94
N GLY A 39 5.80 6.01 5.36
CA GLY A 39 6.35 7.24 5.93
C GLY A 39 7.78 7.50 5.49
N LEU A 40 8.39 8.52 6.09
CA LEU A 40 9.79 8.84 5.91
C LEU A 40 10.62 8.18 7.00
N TYR A 41 11.52 7.29 6.60
CA TYR A 41 12.43 6.61 7.52
C TYR A 41 13.77 7.30 7.49
N THR A 42 14.26 7.68 8.68
CA THR A 42 15.57 8.31 8.85
C THR A 42 16.51 7.38 9.61
N CYS A 43 17.62 7.05 8.97
CA CYS A 43 18.77 6.45 9.64
C CYS A 43 19.65 7.57 10.19
N VAL A 44 20.11 7.43 11.44
CA VAL A 44 21.04 8.35 12.08
C VAL A 44 22.22 7.53 12.56
N ALA A 45 23.41 7.83 12.03
CA ALA A 45 24.67 7.30 12.50
C ALA A 45 25.39 8.42 13.27
N SER A 46 25.82 8.12 14.49
CA SER A 46 26.50 9.11 15.34
C SER A 46 27.75 8.50 15.98
N ASN A 47 28.77 9.34 16.11
CA ASN A 47 29.96 9.07 16.90
C ASN A 47 30.28 10.33 17.74
N PRO A 48 31.32 10.33 18.59
CA PRO A 48 31.62 11.50 19.45
C PRO A 48 31.96 12.79 18.70
N ALA A 49 32.40 12.70 17.44
CA ALA A 49 32.81 13.86 16.65
C ALA A 49 31.66 14.45 15.83
N ALA A 50 30.76 13.62 15.30
CA ALA A 50 29.72 14.05 14.39
C ALA A 50 28.54 13.05 14.32
N SER A 51 27.44 13.52 13.71
CA SER A 51 26.33 12.69 13.27
C SER A 51 26.07 12.89 11.78
N ALA A 52 25.63 11.83 11.12
CA ALA A 52 25.17 11.83 9.75
C ALA A 52 23.80 11.15 9.69
N ASN A 53 22.92 11.67 8.84
CA ASN A 53 21.58 11.15 8.66
C ASN A 53 21.25 10.94 7.18
N TYR A 54 20.40 9.96 6.92
CA TYR A 54 19.84 9.70 5.60
C TYR A 54 18.35 9.38 5.74
N THR A 55 17.53 10.06 4.96
CA THR A 55 16.07 9.89 4.97
C THR A 55 15.61 9.31 3.64
N ALA A 56 14.80 8.26 3.69
CA ALA A 56 14.20 7.64 2.52
C ALA A 56 12.70 7.36 2.73
N PRO A 57 11.86 7.47 1.67
CA PRO A 57 10.46 7.11 1.75
C PRO A 57 10.27 5.59 1.74
N MET A 58 9.46 5.07 2.67
CA MET A 58 8.96 3.70 2.65
C MET A 58 7.55 3.67 2.08
N LEU A 59 7.41 3.12 0.87
CA LEU A 59 6.13 2.94 0.20
C LEU A 59 5.60 1.52 0.44
N VAL A 60 4.37 1.42 0.91
CA VAL A 60 3.68 0.13 1.10
C VAL A 60 2.67 -0.04 -0.02
N ARG A 61 2.86 -1.07 -0.85
CA ARG A 61 1.91 -1.43 -1.91
C ARG A 61 0.80 -2.30 -1.35
N VAL A 62 -0.43 -2.00 -1.73
CA VAL A 62 -1.59 -2.83 -1.40
C VAL A 62 -2.35 -3.14 -2.68
N GLY A 63 -2.74 -4.41 -2.82
CA GLY A 63 -3.48 -4.87 -3.98
C GLY A 63 -4.86 -4.20 -4.10
N PRO A 64 -5.44 -4.17 -5.32
CA PRO A 64 -6.77 -3.65 -5.54
C PRO A 64 -7.82 -4.35 -4.68
N ARG A 65 -8.74 -3.59 -4.11
CA ARG A 65 -9.92 -4.08 -3.39
C ARG A 65 -11.13 -3.29 -3.83
N TRP A 66 -12.26 -3.96 -4.05
CA TRP A 66 -13.51 -3.27 -4.37
C TRP A 66 -13.94 -2.41 -3.18
N GLN A 67 -14.18 -1.13 -3.45
CA GLN A 67 -14.98 -0.29 -2.57
C GLN A 67 -16.45 -0.45 -2.94
N HIS A 68 -16.75 -0.24 -4.23
CA HIS A 68 -18.05 -0.53 -4.83
C HIS A 68 -17.82 -1.55 -5.94
N GLN A 69 -18.28 -2.76 -5.70
CA GLN A 69 -18.23 -3.81 -6.71
C GLN A 69 -19.37 -3.60 -7.70
N PRO A 70 -19.13 -3.75 -9.02
CA PRO A 70 -20.22 -3.69 -9.98
C PRO A 70 -21.14 -4.90 -9.80
N GLU A 71 -22.44 -4.62 -9.86
CA GLU A 71 -23.50 -5.62 -9.73
C GLU A 71 -24.10 -5.98 -11.09
N ASP A 72 -24.67 -7.18 -11.15
CA ASP A 72 -25.42 -7.64 -12.31
C ASP A 72 -26.69 -6.80 -12.48
N LYS A 73 -26.96 -6.37 -13.72
CA LYS A 73 -28.13 -5.57 -14.06
C LYS A 73 -28.83 -6.13 -15.30
N ALA A 74 -30.14 -6.23 -15.22
CA ALA A 74 -30.98 -6.46 -16.38
C ALA A 74 -31.06 -5.18 -17.23
N ALA A 75 -31.16 -5.33 -18.55
CA ALA A 75 -31.24 -4.22 -19.49
C ALA A 75 -32.41 -4.41 -20.45
N ILE A 76 -33.07 -3.30 -20.78
CA ILE A 76 -34.07 -3.23 -21.85
C ILE A 76 -33.35 -2.81 -23.14
N LEU A 77 -33.68 -3.46 -24.25
CA LEU A 77 -33.08 -3.15 -25.54
C LEU A 77 -33.27 -1.66 -25.89
N GLY A 78 -32.18 -1.02 -26.31
CA GLY A 78 -32.16 0.40 -26.68
C GLY A 78 -32.05 1.37 -25.49
N GLN A 79 -32.09 0.90 -24.25
CA GLN A 79 -31.86 1.76 -23.08
C GLN A 79 -30.39 1.73 -22.64
N PRO A 80 -29.84 2.87 -22.17
CA PRO A 80 -28.50 2.91 -21.63
C PRO A 80 -28.40 2.13 -20.31
N LEU A 81 -27.29 1.41 -20.14
CA LEU A 81 -26.96 0.69 -18.91
C LEU A 81 -25.68 1.26 -18.30
N ILE A 82 -25.72 1.58 -17.01
CA ILE A 82 -24.57 2.13 -16.27
C ILE A 82 -24.14 1.12 -15.21
N PHE A 83 -22.88 0.70 -15.28
CA PHE A 83 -22.23 -0.02 -14.19
C PHE A 83 -21.39 0.95 -13.38
N ASP A 84 -21.72 1.07 -12.10
CA ASP A 84 -20.92 1.84 -11.15
C ASP A 84 -19.92 0.90 -10.48
N CYS A 85 -18.68 1.36 -10.31
CA CYS A 85 -17.66 0.61 -9.59
C CYS A 85 -16.55 1.53 -9.10
N GLN A 86 -15.97 1.14 -7.98
CA GLN A 86 -14.86 1.84 -7.36
C GLN A 86 -13.93 0.84 -6.70
N ALA A 87 -12.62 1.00 -6.91
CA ALA A 87 -11.60 0.15 -6.31
C ALA A 87 -10.54 1.01 -5.60
N HIS A 88 -10.11 0.54 -4.43
CA HIS A 88 -8.98 1.10 -3.68
C HIS A 88 -7.73 0.26 -3.87
N GLY A 89 -6.57 0.90 -3.77
CA GLY A 89 -5.27 0.25 -3.86
C GLY A 89 -4.17 1.28 -3.89
N PHE A 90 -2.93 0.83 -3.67
CA PHE A 90 -1.76 1.68 -3.90
C PHE A 90 -0.69 0.91 -4.71
N PRO A 91 -0.35 1.37 -5.93
CA PRO A 91 -0.92 2.52 -6.64
C PRO A 91 -2.43 2.38 -6.93
N ILE A 92 -3.08 3.51 -7.24
CA ILE A 92 -4.54 3.54 -7.51
C ILE A 92 -4.86 2.56 -8.66
N PRO A 93 -5.79 1.62 -8.49
CA PRO A 93 -6.12 0.63 -9.52
C PRO A 93 -6.72 1.27 -10.77
N VAL A 94 -6.36 0.74 -11.94
CA VAL A 94 -7.00 1.11 -13.22
C VAL A 94 -8.11 0.11 -13.51
N ILE A 95 -9.34 0.60 -13.63
CA ILE A 95 -10.51 -0.22 -13.94
C ILE A 95 -10.67 -0.37 -15.45
N ARG A 96 -10.86 -1.61 -15.93
CA ARG A 96 -11.09 -1.92 -17.35
C ARG A 96 -12.30 -2.85 -17.48
N TRP A 97 -13.16 -2.53 -18.43
CA TRP A 97 -14.33 -3.34 -18.75
C TRP A 97 -14.03 -4.31 -19.88
N LYS A 98 -14.54 -5.54 -19.74
CA LYS A 98 -14.51 -6.55 -20.80
C LYS A 98 -15.92 -7.07 -20.99
N LYS A 99 -16.42 -6.99 -22.23
CA LYS A 99 -17.65 -7.67 -22.62
C LYS A 99 -17.33 -9.12 -22.94
N GLU A 100 -17.93 -10.05 -22.22
CA GLU A 100 -17.90 -11.46 -22.62
C GLU A 100 -18.81 -11.67 -23.83
N ARG A 101 -18.44 -12.63 -24.71
CA ARG A 101 -19.31 -13.03 -25.82
C ARG A 101 -20.46 -13.86 -25.25
N CYS A 102 -21.50 -13.22 -24.71
CA CYS A 102 -22.76 -13.91 -24.47
C CYS A 102 -23.45 -14.21 -25.81
N ARG A 103 -23.81 -15.48 -26.03
CA ARG A 103 -24.80 -15.85 -27.04
C ARG A 103 -26.16 -15.37 -26.54
N CYS A 104 -26.73 -14.37 -27.18
CA CYS A 104 -28.11 -13.97 -26.93
C CYS A 104 -29.03 -15.06 -27.51
N THR A 105 -29.57 -15.92 -26.64
CA THR A 105 -30.76 -16.72 -26.99
C THR A 105 -31.99 -15.84 -26.82
N PHE A 106 -32.63 -15.50 -27.93
CA PHE A 106 -33.96 -14.90 -27.92
C PHE A 106 -34.97 -16.05 -27.71
N HIS A 107 -35.85 -15.91 -26.71
CA HIS A 107 -37.04 -16.76 -26.53
C HIS A 107 -38.26 -16.06 -27.10
#